data_AF-A0A2M7X2U9-F1
#
_entry.id   AF-A0A2M7X2U9-F1
#
_cell.length_a   1.000
_cell.length_b   1.000
_cell.length_c   1.000
_cell.angle_alpha   90.00
_cell.angle_beta   90.00
_cell.angle_gamma   90.00
#
_symmetry.space_group_name_H-M   'P 1'
#
loop_
_entity.id
_entity.type
_entity.pdbx_description
1 polymer ?
#
loop_
_entity_poly.entity_id
_entity_poly.type
_entity_poly.pdbx_seq_one_letter_code
_entity_poly.pdbx_strand_id
1 'polypeptide(L)'
;MSGILLIERSTTLLHLLQRTLNSAQVGSWAELNSYPDAIDHLQRAADLGQNYRLIVLGAAARMTHEFEDLLTLLRNPRQARIPLLLLAHEKTRELDAFVEARAATVYLQWAQFSRIPASIRQLLPVTEPLPVSDEPSRASAMAGTPMAISDLPQLPANGLRILFVDDSASVRLAYRQLLDRQGYQTDTAGSISEGYQKALSAHYDLMVIDYFL
;
A
#
# COMPACT_ATOMS: atom_id res chain seq x y z
N MET A 1 -18.08 11.28 -12.44
CA MET A 1 -17.20 11.00 -11.29
C MET A 1 -16.23 9.92 -11.70
N SER A 2 -14.96 10.25 -11.93
CA SER A 2 -13.93 9.33 -12.40
C SER A 2 -12.96 9.07 -11.25
N GLY A 3 -13.41 8.23 -10.31
CA GLY A 3 -12.71 7.93 -9.06
C GLY A 3 -11.77 6.73 -9.14
N ILE A 4 -11.32 6.29 -7.96
CA ILE A 4 -10.56 5.05 -7.76
C ILE A 4 -11.52 3.96 -7.29
N LEU A 5 -11.35 2.72 -7.78
CA LEU A 5 -12.08 1.56 -7.26
C LEU A 5 -11.13 0.72 -6.38
N LEU A 6 -11.49 0.51 -5.12
CA LEU A 6 -10.79 -0.40 -4.21
C LEU A 6 -11.56 -1.71 -4.13
N ILE A 7 -10.85 -2.81 -4.36
CA ILE A 7 -11.38 -4.16 -4.23
C ILE A 7 -10.47 -4.89 -3.23
N GLU A 8 -10.94 -5.07 -2.00
CA GLU A 8 -10.19 -5.77 -0.95
C GLU A 8 -11.16 -6.46 0.02
N ARG A 9 -10.97 -7.76 0.22
CA ARG A 9 -11.85 -8.61 1.04
C ARG A 9 -11.53 -8.52 2.54
N SER A 10 -10.27 -8.30 2.88
CA SER A 10 -9.82 -8.18 4.27
C SER A 10 -10.18 -6.80 4.80
N THR A 11 -11.00 -6.77 5.85
CA THR A 11 -11.34 -5.53 6.58
C THR A 11 -10.08 -4.83 7.09
N THR A 12 -9.11 -5.58 7.59
CA THR A 12 -7.82 -5.06 8.07
C THR A 12 -7.02 -4.38 6.97
N LEU A 13 -6.87 -5.02 5.80
CA LEU A 13 -6.12 -4.45 4.68
C LEU A 13 -6.87 -3.27 4.04
N LEU A 14 -8.20 -3.34 3.99
CA LEU A 14 -9.04 -2.23 3.54
C LEU A 14 -8.87 -1.01 4.45
N HIS A 15 -8.88 -1.20 5.77
CA HIS A 15 -8.61 -0.11 6.73
C HIS A 15 -7.21 0.47 6.55
N LEU A 16 -6.19 -0.36 6.32
CA LEU A 16 -4.83 0.09 6.03
C LEU A 16 -4.80 0.94 4.74
N LEU A 17 -5.50 0.51 3.68
CA LEU A 17 -5.62 1.26 2.44
C LEU A 17 -6.30 2.60 2.67
N GLN A 18 -7.48 2.62 3.30
CA GLN A 18 -8.22 3.84 3.60
C GLN A 18 -7.34 4.85 4.35
N ARG A 19 -6.61 4.41 5.39
CA ARG A 19 -5.70 5.29 6.13
C ARG A 19 -4.56 5.82 5.26
N THR A 20 -3.99 4.96 4.41
CA THR A 20 -2.89 5.32 3.50
C THR A 20 -3.35 6.30 2.42
N LEU A 21 -4.56 6.14 1.88
CA LEU A 21 -5.14 7.03 0.89
C LEU A 21 -5.55 8.38 1.49
N ASN A 22 -6.18 8.36 2.67
CA ASN A 22 -6.54 9.58 3.41
C ASN A 22 -5.30 10.41 3.76
N SER A 23 -4.24 9.80 4.27
CA SER A 23 -3.01 10.51 4.62
C SER A 23 -2.31 11.11 3.40
N ALA A 24 -2.40 10.43 2.26
CA ALA A 24 -1.88 10.91 0.99
C ALA A 24 -2.83 11.87 0.25
N GLN A 25 -3.98 12.23 0.84
CA GLN A 25 -5.00 13.10 0.26
C GLN A 25 -5.43 12.65 -1.15
N VAL A 26 -5.48 11.34 -1.35
CA VAL A 26 -5.94 10.75 -2.60
C VAL A 26 -7.45 11.00 -2.70
N GLY A 27 -7.93 11.46 -3.86
CA GLY A 27 -9.33 11.82 -4.09
C GLY A 27 -10.32 10.67 -3.88
N SER A 28 -11.62 10.92 -4.08
CA SER A 28 -12.70 9.97 -3.76
C SER A 28 -12.53 8.58 -4.37
N TRP A 29 -12.88 7.55 -3.60
CA TRP A 29 -12.89 6.16 -4.04
C TRP A 29 -14.18 5.43 -3.68
N ALA A 30 -14.45 4.34 -4.41
CA ALA A 30 -15.51 3.38 -4.11
C ALA A 30 -14.88 2.07 -3.61
N GLU A 31 -15.56 1.38 -2.70
CA GLU A 31 -15.05 0.18 -2.02
C GLU A 31 -15.94 -1.01 -2.31
N LEU A 32 -15.32 -2.15 -2.63
CA LEU A 32 -15.98 -3.43 -2.77
C LEU A 32 -15.17 -4.49 -2.01
N ASN A 33 -15.87 -5.27 -1.18
CA ASN A 33 -15.25 -6.27 -0.31
C ASN A 33 -15.39 -7.71 -0.84
N SER A 34 -15.77 -7.85 -2.12
CA SER A 34 -16.10 -9.11 -2.76
C SER A 34 -15.73 -9.07 -4.25
N TYR A 35 -15.14 -10.16 -4.78
CA TYR A 35 -14.76 -10.24 -6.19
C TYR A 35 -15.96 -10.38 -7.13
N PRO A 36 -16.98 -11.22 -6.84
CA PRO A 36 -18.22 -11.25 -7.63
C PRO A 36 -18.88 -9.87 -7.75
N ASP A 37 -19.01 -9.13 -6.64
CA ASP A 37 -19.61 -7.79 -6.66
C ASP A 37 -18.78 -6.82 -7.49
N ALA A 38 -17.44 -6.96 -7.46
CA ALA A 38 -16.54 -6.19 -8.32
C ALA A 38 -16.72 -6.50 -9.81
N ILE A 39 -16.94 -7.76 -10.17
CA ILE A 39 -17.24 -8.15 -11.56
C ILE A 39 -18.53 -7.48 -12.03
N ASP A 40 -19.62 -7.66 -11.28
CA ASP A 40 -20.93 -7.09 -11.62
C ASP A 40 -20.88 -5.56 -11.71
N HIS A 41 -20.16 -4.94 -10.77
CA HIS A 41 -20.01 -3.49 -10.72
C HIS A 41 -19.19 -2.95 -11.90
N LEU A 42 -18.07 -3.59 -12.25
CA LEU A 42 -17.23 -3.19 -13.38
C LEU A 42 -17.95 -3.36 -14.73
N GLN A 43 -18.78 -4.40 -14.86
CA GLN A 43 -19.61 -4.59 -16.06
C GLN A 43 -20.68 -3.50 -16.17
N ARG A 44 -21.45 -3.28 -15.10
CA ARG A 44 -22.47 -2.21 -15.06
C ARG A 44 -21.89 -0.82 -15.28
N ALA A 45 -20.74 -0.53 -14.66
CA ALA A 45 -20.06 0.75 -14.85
C ALA A 45 -19.62 0.95 -16.31
N ALA A 46 -19.10 -0.10 -16.95
CA ALA A 46 -18.71 -0.06 -18.36
C ALA A 46 -19.93 0.19 -19.28
N ASP A 47 -21.07 -0.44 -19.01
CA ASP A 47 -22.30 -0.26 -19.78
C ASP A 47 -22.89 1.15 -19.63
N LEU A 48 -22.73 1.76 -18.45
CA LEU A 48 -23.14 3.13 -18.15
C LEU A 48 -22.11 4.19 -18.58
N GLY A 49 -20.99 3.78 -19.20
CA GLY A 49 -19.90 4.69 -19.60
C GLY A 49 -19.17 5.33 -18.43
N GLN A 50 -19.28 4.79 -17.22
CA GLN A 50 -18.57 5.25 -16.03
C GLN A 50 -17.18 4.61 -15.99
N ASN A 51 -16.16 5.42 -16.24
CA ASN A 51 -14.78 4.94 -16.28
C ASN A 51 -14.04 5.31 -14.99
N TYR A 52 -13.61 4.28 -14.26
CA TYR A 52 -12.61 4.42 -13.22
C TYR A 52 -11.27 4.82 -13.81
N ARG A 53 -10.51 5.65 -13.08
CA ARG A 53 -9.16 6.06 -13.50
C ARG A 53 -8.08 5.12 -12.98
N LEU A 54 -8.38 4.39 -11.92
CA LEU A 54 -7.48 3.43 -11.28
C LEU A 54 -8.32 2.37 -10.56
N ILE A 55 -7.87 1.12 -10.67
CA ILE A 55 -8.34 0.02 -9.82
C ILE A 55 -7.20 -0.32 -8.86
N VAL A 56 -7.51 -0.44 -7.57
CA VAL A 56 -6.62 -0.97 -6.54
C VAL A 56 -7.19 -2.31 -6.10
N LEU A 57 -6.46 -3.39 -6.35
CA LEU A 57 -6.91 -4.75 -6.13
C LEU A 57 -6.03 -5.44 -5.10
N GLY A 58 -6.62 -5.83 -3.98
CA GLY A 58 -6.08 -6.81 -3.07
C GLY A 58 -6.18 -8.21 -3.66
N ALA A 59 -5.04 -8.87 -3.85
CA ALA A 59 -4.99 -10.24 -4.32
C ALA A 59 -5.38 -11.21 -3.20
N ALA A 60 -6.13 -12.25 -3.56
CA ALA A 60 -6.43 -13.33 -2.65
C ALA A 60 -5.14 -14.04 -2.21
N ALA A 61 -5.08 -14.49 -0.95
CA ALA A 61 -3.94 -15.26 -0.44
C ALA A 61 -3.74 -16.60 -1.18
N ARG A 62 -4.78 -17.10 -1.84
CA ARG A 62 -4.76 -18.29 -2.70
C ARG A 62 -5.55 -17.99 -3.96
N MET A 63 -5.19 -18.64 -5.06
CA MET A 63 -5.95 -18.55 -6.30
C MET A 63 -7.29 -19.27 -6.14
N THR A 64 -8.38 -18.50 -6.11
CA THR A 64 -9.76 -19.00 -6.04
C THR A 64 -10.46 -18.74 -7.36
N HIS A 65 -11.49 -19.53 -7.68
CA HIS A 65 -12.25 -19.37 -8.93
C HIS A 65 -12.77 -17.93 -9.12
N GLU A 66 -13.36 -17.34 -8.08
CA GLU A 66 -13.84 -15.95 -8.09
C GLU A 66 -12.74 -14.92 -8.39
N PHE A 67 -11.50 -15.19 -7.95
CA PHE A 67 -10.38 -14.28 -8.18
C PHE A 67 -9.83 -14.46 -9.59
N GLU A 68 -9.77 -15.70 -10.10
CA GLU A 68 -9.44 -15.99 -11.49
C GLU A 68 -10.43 -15.35 -12.46
N ASP A 69 -11.73 -15.39 -12.15
CA ASP A 69 -12.79 -14.76 -12.94
C ASP A 69 -12.59 -13.24 -13.01
N LEU A 70 -12.26 -12.61 -11.86
CA LEU A 70 -11.96 -11.20 -11.82
C LEU A 70 -10.69 -10.85 -12.62
N LEU A 71 -9.61 -11.64 -12.50
CA LEU A 71 -8.40 -11.44 -13.29
C LEU A 71 -8.70 -11.58 -14.80
N THR A 72 -9.53 -12.55 -15.18
CA THR A 72 -9.96 -12.74 -16.57
C THR A 72 -10.75 -11.54 -17.08
N LEU A 73 -11.71 -11.05 -16.30
CA LEU A 73 -12.46 -9.83 -16.62
C LEU A 73 -11.53 -8.63 -16.80
N LEU A 74 -10.57 -8.46 -15.87
CA LEU A 74 -9.66 -7.34 -15.94
C LEU A 74 -8.84 -7.40 -17.23
N ARG A 75 -8.37 -8.56 -17.68
CA ARG A 75 -7.61 -8.70 -18.95
C ARG A 75 -8.38 -8.26 -20.20
N ASN A 76 -9.71 -8.15 -20.14
CA ASN A 76 -10.50 -7.72 -21.29
C ASN A 76 -10.08 -6.31 -21.78
N PRO A 77 -10.05 -6.04 -23.10
CA PRO A 77 -9.57 -4.76 -23.64
C PRO A 77 -10.26 -3.52 -23.10
N ARG A 78 -11.53 -3.64 -22.69
CA ARG A 78 -12.28 -2.54 -22.07
C ARG A 78 -11.68 -2.16 -20.71
N GLN A 79 -11.43 -3.16 -19.86
CA GLN A 79 -10.89 -2.98 -18.51
C GLN A 79 -9.38 -2.79 -18.52
N ALA A 80 -8.65 -3.37 -19.50
CA ALA A 80 -7.20 -3.22 -19.69
C ALA A 80 -6.73 -1.78 -19.88
N ARG A 81 -7.63 -0.88 -20.28
CA ARG A 81 -7.34 0.56 -20.39
C ARG A 81 -7.24 1.27 -19.05
N ILE A 82 -7.78 0.69 -17.99
CA ILE A 82 -7.77 1.28 -16.65
C ILE A 82 -6.47 0.84 -15.96
N PRO A 83 -5.61 1.76 -15.50
CA PRO A 83 -4.47 1.42 -14.65
C PRO A 83 -4.86 0.52 -13.48
N LEU A 84 -4.01 -0.45 -13.14
CA LEU A 84 -4.25 -1.39 -12.04
C LEU A 84 -3.07 -1.37 -11.07
N LEU A 85 -3.36 -1.13 -9.80
CA LEU A 85 -2.45 -1.36 -8.69
C LEU A 85 -2.84 -2.68 -8.00
N LEU A 86 -2.01 -3.71 -8.15
CA LEU A 86 -2.22 -5.04 -7.59
C LEU A 86 -1.38 -5.20 -6.31
N LEU A 87 -2.03 -5.54 -5.21
CA LEU A 87 -1.43 -5.70 -3.89
C LEU A 87 -1.54 -7.15 -3.42
N ALA A 88 -0.42 -7.81 -3.15
CA ALA A 88 -0.42 -9.19 -2.69
C ALA A 88 0.57 -9.42 -1.54
N HIS A 89 0.40 -10.50 -0.78
CA HIS A 89 1.36 -10.87 0.26
C HIS A 89 2.66 -11.43 -0.32
N GLU A 90 2.55 -12.15 -1.44
CA GLU A 90 3.67 -12.74 -2.16
C GLU A 90 3.45 -12.63 -3.67
N LYS A 91 4.53 -12.88 -4.42
CA LYS A 91 4.49 -12.84 -5.88
C LYS A 91 4.41 -14.27 -6.39
N THR A 92 3.24 -14.69 -6.85
CA THR A 92 3.04 -16.02 -7.44
C THR A 92 3.26 -15.98 -8.96
N ARG A 93 3.44 -17.15 -9.59
CA ARG A 93 3.64 -17.25 -11.05
C ARG A 93 2.44 -16.75 -11.84
N GLU A 94 1.24 -17.00 -11.32
CA GLU A 94 -0.02 -16.60 -11.94
C GLU A 94 -0.18 -15.08 -11.92
N LEU A 95 0.16 -14.43 -10.79
CA LEU A 95 0.16 -12.98 -10.70
C LEU A 95 1.23 -12.35 -11.60
N ASP A 96 2.40 -12.98 -11.70
CA ASP A 96 3.46 -12.48 -12.60
C ASP A 96 3.01 -12.53 -14.06
N ALA A 97 2.50 -13.68 -14.50
CA ALA A 97 1.96 -13.84 -15.85
C ALA A 97 0.81 -12.86 -16.14
N PHE A 98 -0.03 -12.58 -15.14
CA PHE A 98 -1.09 -11.59 -15.27
C PHE A 98 -0.55 -10.16 -15.44
N VAL A 99 0.43 -9.75 -14.64
CA VAL A 99 1.06 -8.42 -14.71
C VAL A 99 1.79 -8.23 -16.04
N GLU A 100 2.50 -9.25 -16.52
CA GLU A 100 3.17 -9.23 -17.83
C GLU A 100 2.17 -9.15 -18.99
N ALA A 101 1.03 -9.84 -18.88
CA ALA A 101 0.01 -9.84 -19.93
C ALA A 101 -0.85 -8.57 -19.99
N ARG A 102 -0.73 -7.66 -19.01
CA ARG A 102 -1.58 -6.48 -18.88
C ARG A 102 -0.73 -5.21 -18.72
N ALA A 103 -0.67 -4.42 -19.79
CA ALA A 103 -0.10 -3.08 -19.75
C ALA A 103 -0.76 -2.19 -18.67
N ALA A 104 0.01 -1.24 -18.11
CA ALA A 104 -0.42 -0.31 -17.05
C ALA A 104 -0.82 -0.99 -15.71
N THR A 105 -0.14 -2.09 -15.37
CA THR A 105 -0.26 -2.75 -14.06
C THR A 105 0.98 -2.50 -13.22
N VAL A 106 0.80 -2.02 -11.99
CA VAL A 106 1.85 -1.96 -10.96
C VAL A 106 1.54 -3.03 -9.93
N TYR A 107 2.51 -3.88 -9.65
CA TYR A 107 2.46 -4.85 -8.57
C TYR A 107 3.21 -4.31 -7.35
N LEU A 108 2.60 -4.43 -6.18
CA LEU A 108 3.23 -4.15 -4.89
C LEU A 108 2.96 -5.29 -3.91
N GLN A 109 3.93 -5.56 -3.04
CA GLN A 109 3.70 -6.39 -1.88
C GLN A 109 3.05 -5.58 -0.77
N TRP A 110 2.18 -6.19 0.04
CA TRP A 110 1.61 -5.55 1.23
C TRP A 110 2.67 -5.06 2.22
N ALA A 111 3.80 -5.76 2.33
CA ALA A 111 4.96 -5.30 3.12
C ALA A 111 5.53 -3.94 2.64
N GLN A 112 5.18 -3.51 1.44
CA GLN A 112 5.59 -2.24 0.83
C GLN A 112 4.44 -1.23 0.72
N PHE A 113 3.41 -1.35 1.58
CA PHE A 113 2.22 -0.48 1.53
C PHE A 113 2.55 1.03 1.58
N SER A 114 3.66 1.42 2.20
CA SER A 114 4.13 2.82 2.22
C SER A 114 4.44 3.38 0.82
N ARG A 115 4.63 2.53 -0.19
CA ARG A 115 4.85 2.93 -1.59
C ARG A 115 3.55 3.17 -2.37
N ILE A 116 2.39 2.76 -1.83
CA ILE A 116 1.09 2.91 -2.50
C ILE A 116 0.85 4.35 -2.97
N PRO A 117 1.04 5.41 -2.16
CA PRO A 117 0.83 6.79 -2.62
C PRO A 117 1.70 7.17 -3.82
N ALA A 118 2.96 6.75 -3.85
CA ALA A 118 3.87 7.04 -4.95
C ALA A 118 3.45 6.30 -6.22
N SER A 119 3.05 5.03 -6.10
CA SER A 119 2.54 4.23 -7.23
C SER A 119 1.24 4.78 -7.79
N ILE A 120 0.33 5.27 -6.94
CA ILE A 120 -0.90 5.92 -7.38
C ILE A 120 -0.58 7.18 -8.19
N ARG A 121 0.34 8.05 -7.71
CA ARG A 121 0.76 9.25 -8.46
C ARG A 121 1.43 8.92 -9.80
N GLN A 122 2.15 7.80 -9.88
CA GLN A 122 2.74 7.33 -11.13
C GLN A 122 1.68 6.85 -12.13
N LEU A 123 0.66 6.13 -11.66
CA LEU A 123 -0.44 5.62 -12.50
C LEU A 123 -1.47 6.69 -12.88
N LEU A 124 -1.63 7.69 -12.02
CA LEU A 124 -2.47 8.86 -12.22
C LEU A 124 -1.58 10.10 -12.28
N PRO A 125 -0.76 10.28 -13.35
CA PRO A 125 -0.01 11.51 -13.50
C PRO A 125 -1.02 12.65 -13.49
N VAL A 126 -0.89 13.50 -12.48
CA VAL A 126 -1.74 14.68 -12.30
C VAL A 126 -1.63 15.46 -13.60
N THR A 127 -2.71 15.50 -14.37
CA THR A 127 -2.83 16.44 -15.48
C THR A 127 -3.17 17.79 -14.85
N GLU A 128 -2.18 18.39 -14.19
CA GLU A 128 -2.22 19.80 -13.89
C GLU A 128 -1.95 20.54 -15.20
N PRO A 129 -2.84 21.44 -15.66
CA PRO A 129 -2.51 22.33 -16.76
C PRO A 129 -1.39 23.25 -16.27
N LEU A 130 -0.26 23.24 -16.98
CA LEU A 130 0.80 24.23 -16.84
C LEU A 130 0.21 25.64 -17.00
N PRO A 131 0.46 26.59 -16.08
CA PRO A 131 0.61 27.97 -16.50
C PRO A 131 2.04 28.09 -17.06
N VAL A 132 2.14 28.00 -18.38
CA VAL A 132 3.23 28.65 -19.11
C VAL A 132 3.09 30.15 -18.86
N SER A 133 4.08 30.73 -18.21
CA SER A 133 4.39 32.15 -18.35
C SER A 133 5.89 32.23 -18.48
N ASP A 134 6.28 32.57 -19.70
CA ASP A 134 7.64 32.78 -20.16
C ASP A 134 8.35 33.92 -19.42
N GLU A 135 9.66 33.97 -19.66
CA GLU A 135 10.59 35.11 -19.57
C GLU A 135 11.53 35.18 -18.34
N PRO A 136 12.79 35.63 -18.53
CA PRO A 136 13.97 34.77 -18.31
C PRO A 136 15.08 35.38 -17.43
N SER A 137 16.02 34.50 -17.05
CA SER A 137 17.45 34.74 -16.73
C SER A 137 17.89 36.06 -16.10
N ARG A 138 18.42 35.97 -14.87
CA ARG A 138 19.77 36.47 -14.56
C ARG A 138 20.51 35.54 -13.59
N ALA A 139 21.56 34.91 -14.10
CA ALA A 139 22.56 34.20 -13.33
C ALA A 139 23.38 35.16 -12.44
N SER A 140 23.62 34.79 -11.18
CA SER A 140 24.98 34.52 -10.71
C SER A 140 24.99 33.99 -9.28
N ALA A 141 25.86 33.02 -9.07
CA ALA A 141 26.12 32.31 -7.83
C ALA A 141 26.61 33.24 -6.71
N MET A 142 26.23 32.93 -5.47
CA MET A 142 27.16 32.91 -4.32
C MET A 142 26.63 32.02 -3.20
N ALA A 143 27.31 30.88 -3.04
CA ALA A 143 27.60 30.14 -1.80
C ALA A 143 26.53 30.14 -0.69
N GLY A 144 25.66 29.12 -0.74
CA GLY A 144 24.86 28.71 0.41
C GLY A 144 25.72 28.04 1.47
N THR A 145 25.79 28.66 2.64
CA THR A 145 26.14 28.00 3.90
C THR A 145 25.14 26.86 4.14
N PRO A 146 25.55 25.60 4.36
CA PRO A 146 24.62 24.56 4.73
C PRO A 146 24.14 24.84 6.16
N MET A 147 22.88 25.25 6.31
CA MET A 147 22.20 25.24 7.59
C MET A 147 22.06 23.79 8.05
N ALA A 148 22.74 23.49 9.15
CA ALA A 148 22.63 22.24 9.86
C ALA A 148 21.18 22.03 10.33
N ILE A 149 20.55 20.97 9.83
CA ILE A 149 19.35 20.38 10.42
C ILE A 149 19.84 19.57 11.62
N SER A 150 20.06 20.27 12.74
CA SER A 150 20.50 19.66 14.00
C SER A 150 19.57 20.12 15.11
N ASP A 151 18.29 19.71 15.04
CA ASP A 151 17.33 19.84 16.15
C ASP A 151 16.10 18.91 15.97
N LEU A 152 16.30 17.72 15.41
CA LEU A 152 15.44 16.59 15.77
C LEU A 152 16.11 15.95 17.00
N PRO A 153 15.37 15.66 18.10
CA PRO A 153 15.96 14.96 19.23
C PRO A 153 16.58 13.67 18.70
N GLN A 154 17.91 13.61 18.75
CA GLN A 154 18.67 12.41 18.41
C GLN A 154 18.23 11.35 19.42
N LEU A 155 17.39 10.43 18.95
CA LEU A 155 17.05 9.21 19.67
C LEU A 155 18.37 8.60 20.17
N PRO A 156 18.49 8.28 21.47
CA PRO A 156 19.74 7.79 22.01
C PRO A 156 20.23 6.59 21.19
N ALA A 157 21.54 6.53 20.94
CA ALA A 157 22.22 5.52 20.12
C ALA A 157 22.10 4.06 20.62
N ASN A 158 21.25 3.81 21.62
CA ASN A 158 20.75 2.49 21.99
C ASN A 158 19.40 2.29 21.31
N GLY A 159 19.37 1.51 20.23
CA GLY A 159 18.13 1.14 19.55
C GLY A 159 17.12 0.58 20.54
N LEU A 160 16.01 1.32 20.73
CA LEU A 160 14.93 0.93 21.65
C LEU A 160 14.45 -0.48 21.30
N ARG A 161 14.22 -1.31 22.32
CA ARG A 161 13.74 -2.68 22.15
C ARG A 161 12.22 -2.69 22.15
N ILE A 162 11.65 -3.16 21.05
CA ILE A 162 10.21 -3.23 20.85
C ILE A 162 9.77 -4.70 20.81
N LEU A 163 8.73 -5.04 21.57
CA LEU A 163 8.01 -6.30 21.40
C LEU A 163 6.72 -6.07 20.61
N PHE A 164 6.59 -6.73 19.46
CA PHE A 164 5.41 -6.68 18.59
C PHE A 164 4.64 -8.00 18.66
N VAL A 165 3.40 -7.99 19.14
CA VAL A 165 2.57 -9.19 19.35
C VAL A 165 1.37 -9.15 18.40
N ASP A 166 1.29 -10.13 17.50
CA ASP A 166 0.25 -10.22 16.47
C ASP A 166 0.13 -11.68 16.01
N ASP A 167 -1.06 -12.24 15.80
CA ASP A 167 -1.27 -13.65 15.43
C ASP A 167 -0.89 -13.92 13.96
N SER A 168 -0.91 -12.89 13.12
CA SER A 168 -0.57 -12.94 11.71
C SER A 168 0.93 -12.86 11.47
N ALA A 169 1.48 -13.96 10.94
CA ALA A 169 2.89 -14.04 10.58
C ALA A 169 3.34 -12.98 9.56
N SER A 170 2.45 -12.58 8.65
CA SER A 170 2.74 -11.56 7.64
C SER A 170 2.80 -10.16 8.26
N VAL A 171 1.91 -9.85 9.19
CA VAL A 171 1.90 -8.56 9.92
C VAL A 171 3.14 -8.46 10.80
N ARG A 172 3.48 -9.52 11.55
CA ARG A 172 4.72 -9.57 12.34
C ARG A 172 5.97 -9.29 11.49
N LEU A 173 6.08 -9.92 10.32
CA LEU A 173 7.23 -9.75 9.44
C LEU A 173 7.32 -8.32 8.88
N ALA A 174 6.20 -7.76 8.44
CA ALA A 174 6.14 -6.41 7.89
C ALA A 174 6.53 -5.36 8.92
N TYR A 175 5.99 -5.44 10.15
CA TYR A 175 6.31 -4.49 11.21
C TYR A 175 7.74 -4.65 11.74
N ARG A 176 8.26 -5.88 11.86
CA ARG A 176 9.68 -6.09 12.18
C ARG A 176 10.57 -5.38 11.17
N GLN A 177 10.37 -5.61 9.87
CA GLN A 177 11.20 -4.97 8.84
C GLN A 177 11.09 -3.44 8.87
N LEU A 178 9.90 -2.90 9.15
CA LEU A 178 9.68 -1.47 9.25
C LEU A 178 10.42 -0.86 10.45
N LEU A 179 10.29 -1.47 11.62
CA LEU A 179 10.87 -0.97 12.86
C LEU A 179 12.40 -1.13 12.86
N ASP A 180 12.91 -2.26 12.37
CA ASP A 180 14.35 -2.50 12.26
C ASP A 180 15.02 -1.48 11.32
N ARG A 181 14.35 -1.10 10.21
CA ARG A 181 14.84 -0.05 9.30
C ARG A 181 14.91 1.34 9.94
N GLN A 182 14.15 1.57 11.01
CA GLN A 182 14.19 2.81 11.78
C GLN A 182 15.21 2.75 12.93
N GLY A 183 15.98 1.66 13.04
CA GLY A 183 17.02 1.49 14.05
C GLY A 183 16.53 0.89 15.37
N TYR A 184 15.28 0.41 15.43
CA TYR A 184 14.76 -0.31 16.60
C TYR A 184 15.21 -1.77 16.60
N GLN A 185 15.27 -2.37 17.79
CA GLN A 185 15.47 -3.82 17.93
C GLN A 185 14.12 -4.48 18.15
N THR A 186 13.61 -5.18 17.14
CA THR A 186 12.23 -5.71 17.18
C THR A 186 12.19 -7.21 17.42
N ASP A 187 11.59 -7.61 18.55
CA ASP A 187 11.16 -8.97 18.80
C ASP A 187 9.67 -9.13 18.48
N THR A 188 9.29 -10.29 17.94
CA THR A 188 7.89 -10.55 17.54
C THR A 188 7.34 -11.75 18.28
N ALA A 189 6.07 -11.77 18.63
CA ALA A 189 5.37 -12.92 19.20
C ALA A 189 4.05 -13.19 18.47
N GLY A 190 3.75 -14.47 18.22
CA GLY A 190 2.57 -14.92 17.49
C GLY A 190 1.33 -15.15 18.36
N SER A 191 1.42 -14.91 19.66
CA SER A 191 0.30 -15.07 20.60
C SER A 191 0.53 -14.22 21.85
N ILE A 192 -0.55 -13.96 22.60
CA ILE A 192 -0.48 -13.30 23.91
C ILE A 192 0.46 -14.07 24.85
N SER A 193 0.34 -15.40 24.91
CA SER A 193 1.17 -16.24 25.78
C SER A 193 2.65 -16.13 25.46
N GLU A 194 3.03 -16.17 24.18
CA GLU A 194 4.41 -15.99 23.75
C GLU A 194 4.91 -14.57 24.06
N GLY A 195 4.09 -13.55 23.80
CA GLY A 195 4.41 -12.16 24.10
C GLY A 195 4.66 -11.94 25.58
N TYR A 196 3.80 -12.51 26.42
CA TYR A 196 3.93 -12.46 27.87
C TYR A 196 5.21 -13.13 28.38
N GLN A 197 5.55 -14.32 27.87
CA GLN A 197 6.80 -14.99 28.22
C GLN A 197 8.04 -14.19 27.81
N LYS A 198 8.00 -13.54 26.64
CA LYS A 198 9.09 -12.66 26.19
C LYS A 198 9.22 -11.43 27.08
N ALA A 199 8.10 -10.82 27.45
CA ALA A 199 8.07 -9.66 28.34
C ALA A 199 8.66 -9.94 29.72
N LEU A 200 8.48 -11.17 30.23
CA LEU A 200 9.06 -11.60 31.50
C LEU A 200 10.56 -11.92 31.42
N SER A 201 11.03 -12.38 30.25
CA SER A 201 12.41 -12.84 30.06
C SER A 201 13.38 -11.77 29.53
N ALA A 202 12.86 -10.69 28.96
CA ALA A 202 13.65 -9.59 28.41
C ALA A 202 13.04 -8.24 28.73
N HIS A 203 13.88 -7.20 28.82
CA HIS A 203 13.44 -5.83 28.96
C HIS A 203 13.08 -5.24 27.59
N TYR A 204 11.88 -4.67 27.49
CA TYR A 204 11.41 -3.92 26.33
C TYR A 204 11.03 -2.50 26.76
N ASP A 205 11.33 -1.54 25.89
CA ASP A 205 11.01 -0.12 26.13
C ASP A 205 9.59 0.22 25.65
N LEU A 206 9.09 -0.55 24.69
CA LEU A 206 7.75 -0.41 24.13
C LEU A 206 7.20 -1.79 23.73
N MET A 207 5.91 -1.99 23.96
CA MET A 207 5.18 -3.19 23.53
C MET A 207 3.99 -2.76 22.68
N VAL A 208 3.89 -3.30 21.47
CA VAL A 208 2.77 -3.08 20.55
C VAL A 208 2.03 -4.41 20.45
N ILE A 209 0.78 -4.41 20.89
CA ILE A 209 -0.03 -5.62 21.01
C ILE A 209 -1.26 -5.44 20.13
N ASP A 210 -1.46 -6.35 19.18
CA ASP A 210 -2.68 -6.36 18.41
C ASP A 210 -3.88 -6.64 19.32
N TYR A 211 -4.97 -5.93 19.05
CA TYR A 211 -6.16 -6.01 19.88
C TYR A 211 -6.94 -7.31 19.64
N PHE A 212 -6.84 -7.92 18.45
CA PHE A 212 -7.57 -9.13 18.05
C PHE A 212 -6.67 -10.36 17.94
N LEU A 213 -5.98 -10.69 19.04
CA LEU A 213 -5.12 -11.87 19.19
C LEU A 213 -5.88 -13.16 19.51
#